data_AF-A0A8C2XQA1-F1
#
_entry.id   AF-A0A8C2XQA1-F1
#
_cell.length_a   1.000
_cell.length_b   1.000
_cell.length_c   1.000
_cell.angle_alpha   90.00
_cell.angle_beta   90.00
_cell.angle_gamma   90.00
#
_symmetry.space_group_name_H-M   'P 1'
#
loop_
_entity.id
_entity.type
_entity.pdbx_description
1 polymer ?
#
loop_
_entity_poly.entity_id
_entity_poly.type
_entity_poly.pdbx_seq_one_letter_code
_entity_poly.pdbx_strand_id
1 'polypeptide(L)' 'HRCLTPPPPLPIKEQKVVVDELSNLKKNRVVYIQQRNSNLYFRADRGQTLGSCKKELDNMKKDLQDM' A
#
# COMPACT_ATOMS: atom_id res chain seq x y z
N HIS A 1 -26.76 -20.29 -7.62
CA HIS A 1 -26.35 -19.09 -6.88
C HIS A 1 -24.86 -18.83 -7.07
N ARG A 2 -24.47 -17.85 -7.90
CA ARG A 2 -23.09 -17.35 -7.88
C ARG A 2 -23.04 -16.26 -6.82
N CYS A 3 -22.42 -16.55 -5.68
CA CYS A 3 -22.08 -15.52 -4.71
C CYS A 3 -21.04 -14.61 -5.38
N LEU A 4 -21.50 -13.47 -5.90
CA LEU A 4 -20.62 -12.40 -6.33
C LEU A 4 -20.04 -11.81 -5.05
N THR A 5 -18.83 -12.25 -4.69
CA THR A 5 -18.06 -11.55 -3.66
C THR A 5 -17.91 -10.10 -4.10
N PRO A 6 -18.21 -9.11 -3.24
CA PRO A 6 -18.05 -7.72 -3.60
C PRO A 6 -16.59 -7.48 -4.00
N PRO A 7 -16.34 -6.70 -5.08
CA PRO A 7 -14.98 -6.39 -5.49
C PRO A 7 -14.27 -5.69 -4.32
N PRO A 8 -12.98 -5.98 -4.10
CA PRO A 8 -12.27 -5.36 -2.98
C PRO A 8 -12.28 -3.84 -3.15
N PRO A 9 -12.37 -3.10 -2.03
CA PRO A 9 -12.30 -1.64 -2.01
C PRO A 9 -11.14 -1.14 -2.86
N LEU A 10 -11.40 -0.09 -3.67
CA LEU A 10 -10.38 0.64 -4.42
C LEU A 10 -9.11 0.94 -3.60
N PRO A 11 -9.18 1.41 -2.33
CA PRO A 11 -7.97 1.66 -1.54
C PRO A 11 -7.11 0.42 -1.29
N ILE A 12 -7.72 -0.76 -1.14
CA ILE A 12 -6.98 -2.02 -0.95
C ILE A 12 -6.27 -2.43 -2.25
N LYS A 13 -6.91 -2.20 -3.40
CA LYS A 13 -6.30 -2.48 -4.71
C LYS A 13 -5.11 -1.56 -4.97
N GLU A 14 -5.27 -0.25 -4.76
CA GLU A 14 -4.19 0.73 -4.97
C GLU A 14 -3.01 0.47 -4.03
N GLN A 15 -3.28 0.24 -2.75
CA GLN A 15 -2.23 -0.06 -1.79
C GLN A 15 -1.47 -1.35 -2.14
N LYS A 16 -2.15 -2.36 -2.70
CA LYS A 16 -1.51 -3.58 -3.18
C LYS A 16 -0.57 -3.30 -4.36
N VAL A 17 -0.96 -2.44 -5.29
CA VAL A 17 -0.09 -2.03 -6.41
C VAL A 17 1.15 -1.32 -5.88
N VAL A 18 1.00 -0.38 -4.94
CA VAL A 18 2.14 0.33 -4.33
C VAL A 18 3.13 -0.64 -3.68
N VAL A 19 2.64 -1.63 -2.93
CA VAL A 19 3.49 -2.67 -2.32
C VAL A 19 4.23 -3.49 -3.37
N ASP A 20 3.56 -3.87 -4.45
CA ASP A 20 4.14 -4.65 -5.55
C ASP A 20 5.24 -3.85 -6.27
N GLU A 21 4.96 -2.60 -6.62
CA GLU A 21 5.92 -1.70 -7.27
C GLU A 21 7.14 -1.42 -6.37
N LEU A 22 6.93 -1.15 -5.08
CA LEU A 22 8.03 -0.96 -4.11
C LEU A 22 8.87 -2.22 -3.92
N SER A 23 8.24 -3.40 -3.96
CA SER A 23 8.93 -4.68 -3.87
C SER A 23 9.77 -4.97 -5.12
N ASN A 24 9.22 -4.65 -6.30
CA ASN A 24 9.89 -4.81 -7.59
C ASN A 24 10.90 -3.68 -7.88
N LEU A 25 10.92 -2.62 -7.06
CA LEU A 25 11.84 -1.51 -7.20
C LEU A 25 13.29 -1.98 -7.01
N LYS A 26 14.16 -1.65 -7.97
CA LYS A 26 15.61 -1.95 -7.92
C LYS A 26 16.25 -1.37 -6.65
N LYS A 27 17.18 -2.13 -6.07
CA LYS A 27 17.84 -1.85 -4.77
C LYS A 27 18.55 -0.48 -4.69
N ASN A 28 18.92 0.12 -5.83
CA ASN A 28 19.65 1.38 -5.89
C ASN A 28 18.73 2.61 -6.07
N ARG A 29 17.40 2.42 -6.10
CA ARG A 29 16.45 3.52 -6.26
C ARG A 29 16.11 4.13 -4.91
N VAL A 30 16.01 5.45 -4.89
CA VAL A 30 15.60 6.20 -3.69
C VAL A 30 14.08 6.23 -3.64
N VAL A 31 13.52 5.95 -2.46
CA VAL A 31 12.09 6.05 -2.19
C VAL A 31 11.82 7.36 -1.47
N TYR A 32 10.72 8.00 -1.86
CA TYR A 32 10.23 9.21 -1.24
C TYR A 32 8.80 9.01 -0.77
N ILE A 33 8.50 9.45 0.45
CA ILE A 33 7.15 9.44 1.01
C ILE A 33 6.62 10.86 0.94
N GLN A 34 5.45 11.02 0.34
CA GLN A 34 4.77 12.31 0.30
C GLN A 34 4.05 12.58 1.63
N GLN A 35 4.18 13.79 2.14
CA GLN A 35 3.40 14.24 3.29
C GLN A 35 1.93 14.41 2.90
N ARG A 36 1.01 13.94 3.74
CA ARG A 36 -0.44 14.09 3.47
C ARG A 36 -0.79 15.58 3.41
N ASN A 37 -1.55 15.96 2.37
CA ASN A 37 -2.01 17.33 2.11
C ASN A 37 -0.90 18.34 1.77
N SER A 38 0.27 17.87 1.33
CA SER A 38 1.35 18.74 0.87
C SER A 38 2.13 18.10 -0.29
N ASN A 39 2.88 18.93 -1.02
CA ASN A 39 3.78 18.49 -2.09
C ASN A 39 5.20 18.24 -1.56
N LEU A 40 5.34 18.03 -0.25
CA LEU A 40 6.62 17.75 0.40
C LEU A 40 6.90 16.24 0.36
N TYR A 41 8.11 15.90 -0.05
CA TYR A 41 8.59 14.53 -0.19
C TYR A 41 9.77 14.28 0.74
N PHE A 42 9.64 13.31 1.63
CA PHE A 42 10.69 12.89 2.54
C PHE A 42 11.38 11.65 2.01
N ARG A 43 12.71 11.67 1.98
CA ARG A 43 13.48 10.48 1.66
C ARG A 43 13.23 9.44 2.75
N ALA A 44 12.86 8.23 2.33
CA ALA A 44 12.57 7.14 3.25
C ALA A 44 13.33 5.88 2.86
N ASP A 45 13.55 5.00 3.83
CA ASP A 45 14.10 3.68 3.55
C ASP A 45 13.07 2.82 2.80
N ARG A 46 13.55 2.07 1.81
CA ARG A 46 12.70 1.20 1.00
C ARG A 46 12.05 0.11 1.85
N GLY A 47 12.80 -0.50 2.76
CA GLY A 47 12.31 -1.54 3.65
C GLY A 47 11.28 -1.01 4.64
N GLN A 48 11.54 0.16 5.24
CA GLN A 48 10.59 0.84 6.12
C GLN A 48 9.30 1.20 5.41
N THR A 49 9.39 1.81 4.22
CA THR A 49 8.22 2.22 3.42
C THR A 49 7.40 0.99 3.02
N LEU A 50 8.06 -0.05 2.50
CA LEU A 50 7.42 -1.31 2.12
C LEU A 50 6.72 -1.98 3.32
N GLY A 51 7.36 -2.00 4.49
CA GLY A 51 6.80 -2.53 5.72
C GLY A 51 5.54 -1.77 6.16
N SER A 52 5.60 -0.43 6.14
CA SER A 52 4.45 0.42 6.47
C SER A 52 3.29 0.20 5.49
N CYS A 53 3.57 0.18 4.19
CA CYS A 53 2.56 -0.07 3.15
C CYS A 53 1.92 -1.47 3.26
N LYS A 54 2.70 -2.50 3.63
CA LYS A 54 2.18 -3.85 3.89
C LYS A 54 1.28 -3.89 5.12
N LYS A 55 1.69 -3.22 6.21
CA LYS A 55 0.90 -3.14 7.44
C LYS A 55 -0.42 -2.41 7.23
N GLU A 56 -0.41 -1.31 6.47
CA GLU A 56 -1.61 -0.56 6.13
C GLU A 56 -2.57 -1.39 5.26
N LEU A 57 -2.03 -2.13 4.28
CA LEU A 57 -2.80 -3.08 3.48
C LEU A 57 -3.45 -4.20 4.32
N ASP A 58 -2.70 -4.74 5.29
CA ASP A 58 -3.20 -5.79 6.19
C ASP A 58 -4.32 -5.26 7.08
N ASN A 59 -4.15 -4.07 7.67
CA ASN A 59 -5.18 -3.41 8.46
C ASN A 59 -6.46 -3.20 7.66
N MET A 60 -6.37 -2.67 6.42
CA MET A 60 -7.56 -2.44 5.58
C MET A 60 -8.26 -3.75 5.19
N LYS A 61 -7.51 -4.82 4.94
CA LYS A 61 -8.09 -6.14 4.68
C LYS A 61 -8.79 -6.71 5.90
N LYS A 62 -8.22 -6.50 7.08
CA LYS A 62 -8.79 -6.96 8.33
C LYS A 62 -10.08 -6.21 8.66
N ASP A 63 -10.10 -4.90 8.45
CA ASP A 63 -11.30 -4.06 8.58
C ASP A 63 -12.43 -4.51 7.64
N LEU A 64 -12.08 -4.88 6.39
CA LEU A 64 -13.03 -5.46 5.44
C LEU A 64 -13.53 -6.85 5.85
N GLN A 65 -12.70 -7.64 6.52
CA GLN A 65 -13.04 -9.01 6.95
C GLN A 65 -13.85 -9.03 8.25
N ASP A 66 -13.71 -7.99 9.08
CA ASP A 66 -14.46 -7.80 10.33
C ASP A 66 -15.89 -7.27 10.08
N MET A 67 -16.17 -6.74 8.88
CA MET A 67 -17.51 -6.38 8.39
C MET A 67 -18.22 -7.54 7.68
#